data_AF-A0A2D8M5E7-F1
#
_entry.id   AF-A0A2D8M5E7-F1
#
_cell.length_a   1.000
_cell.length_b   1.000
_cell.length_c   1.000
_cell.angle_alpha   90.00
_cell.angle_beta   90.00
_cell.angle_gamma   90.00
#
_symmetry.space_group_name_H-M   'P 1'
#
loop_
_entity.id
_entity.type
_entity.pdbx_description
1 polymer ?
#
loop_
_entity_poly.entity_id
_entity_poly.type
_entity_poly.pdbx_seq_one_letter_code
_entity_poly.pdbx_strand_id
1 'polypeptide(L)'
;AQRDSDGDGIADMDDICPMSPSGMQVDVNGCADAQRDDDSDAINNDVDQCPDTEIGMITNSVGCANVQLDDDNDMIDNTVDLCPATPVGQQVDSVGCAESQLDQDNDSIRNHKDLCPDTDESHSIDLDGCSEYQLDDDEDGVKNIDDDCPRTPTSSIVFDDGCALSQMDSDQDNVNDAEDDFPLDPNETTDSDGDGISDTYDYYPDDPTKSEQEASDGGAGLVYAIVALLAVCGLAALLIVRKNQQLPTESSPFAEQNYLDASTESNMSFESSKELPEIQVQNQQWEENGVSWSKSSDGTLHYFDTESGQWIVYQHD
;
A
#
# COMPACT_ATOMS: atom_id res chain seq x y z
N ALA A 1 -63.42 -61.35 -8.05
CA ALA A 1 -62.02 -60.99 -8.30
C ALA A 1 -62.01 -60.09 -9.53
N GLN A 2 -61.38 -58.91 -9.43
CA GLN A 2 -60.96 -58.21 -10.63
C GLN A 2 -59.90 -59.04 -11.35
N ARG A 3 -59.79 -58.90 -12.67
CA ARG A 3 -58.78 -59.59 -13.45
C ARG A 3 -57.46 -58.84 -13.31
N ASP A 4 -56.39 -59.60 -13.18
CA ASP A 4 -55.00 -59.17 -13.09
C ASP A 4 -54.25 -60.15 -14.00
N SER A 5 -53.87 -59.68 -15.18
CA SER A 5 -53.46 -60.50 -16.32
C SER A 5 -51.99 -60.92 -16.27
N ASP A 6 -51.13 -60.07 -15.73
CA ASP A 6 -49.68 -60.31 -15.58
C ASP A 6 -49.27 -60.67 -14.14
N GLY A 7 -50.19 -60.52 -13.17
CA GLY A 7 -50.04 -61.00 -11.81
C GLY A 7 -49.18 -60.09 -10.94
N ASP A 8 -49.11 -58.80 -11.28
CA ASP A 8 -48.29 -57.81 -10.59
C ASP A 8 -48.96 -57.23 -9.32
N GLY A 9 -50.24 -57.54 -9.13
CA GLY A 9 -51.04 -57.11 -7.98
C GLY A 9 -51.94 -55.88 -8.23
N ILE A 10 -51.90 -55.30 -9.43
CA ILE A 10 -52.80 -54.25 -9.90
C ILE A 10 -53.86 -54.87 -10.82
N ALA A 11 -55.11 -54.40 -10.73
CA ALA A 11 -56.18 -54.93 -11.57
C ALA A 11 -56.10 -54.33 -12.98
N ASP A 12 -56.37 -55.12 -14.03
CA ASP A 12 -56.33 -54.72 -15.45
C ASP A 12 -57.06 -53.40 -15.79
N MET A 13 -58.06 -53.01 -14.97
CA MET A 13 -58.83 -51.78 -15.17
C MET A 13 -58.13 -50.50 -14.68
N ASP A 14 -57.19 -50.65 -13.74
CA ASP A 14 -56.42 -49.59 -13.10
C ASP A 14 -54.92 -49.68 -13.49
N ASP A 15 -54.54 -50.71 -14.24
CA ASP A 15 -53.18 -51.01 -14.70
C ASP A 15 -52.88 -50.32 -16.05
N ILE A 16 -51.91 -49.42 -16.04
CA ILE A 16 -51.41 -48.69 -17.21
C ILE A 16 -50.40 -49.54 -18.00
N CYS A 17 -49.74 -50.50 -17.34
CA CYS A 17 -48.68 -51.34 -17.86
C CYS A 17 -49.09 -52.83 -17.84
N PRO A 18 -50.00 -53.27 -18.74
CA PRO A 18 -50.69 -54.56 -18.71
C PRO A 18 -49.81 -55.82 -18.90
N MET A 19 -48.49 -55.65 -18.96
CA MET A 19 -47.48 -56.69 -19.15
C MET A 19 -46.21 -56.34 -18.38
N SER A 20 -46.35 -56.00 -17.10
CA SER A 20 -45.24 -55.79 -16.20
C SER A 20 -44.39 -57.06 -16.03
N PRO A 21 -43.05 -56.94 -16.00
CA PRO A 21 -42.18 -58.09 -15.81
C PRO A 21 -42.50 -58.85 -14.52
N SER A 22 -42.82 -60.15 -14.64
CA SER A 22 -43.25 -60.95 -13.49
C SER A 22 -42.21 -60.98 -12.36
N GLY A 23 -42.64 -60.65 -11.15
CA GLY A 23 -41.81 -60.67 -9.95
C GLY A 23 -41.02 -59.38 -9.68
N MET A 24 -41.16 -58.36 -10.52
CA MET A 24 -40.65 -57.01 -10.24
C MET A 24 -41.62 -56.24 -9.34
N GLN A 25 -41.12 -55.21 -8.65
CA GLN A 25 -41.98 -54.25 -7.96
C GLN A 25 -42.56 -53.28 -8.98
N VAL A 26 -43.86 -53.03 -8.88
CA VAL A 26 -44.59 -52.07 -9.72
C VAL A 26 -45.06 -50.88 -8.88
N ASP A 27 -45.27 -49.74 -9.53
CA ASP A 27 -45.83 -48.54 -8.91
C ASP A 27 -47.36 -48.63 -8.75
N VAL A 28 -47.99 -47.52 -8.37
CA VAL A 28 -49.46 -47.45 -8.21
C VAL A 28 -50.23 -47.65 -9.53
N ASN A 29 -49.56 -47.48 -10.66
CA ASN A 29 -50.14 -47.61 -11.99
C ASN A 29 -49.86 -48.98 -12.61
N GLY A 30 -49.27 -49.92 -11.87
CA GLY A 30 -48.91 -51.24 -12.38
C GLY A 30 -47.65 -51.24 -13.23
N CYS A 31 -46.86 -50.17 -13.25
CA CYS A 31 -45.65 -50.09 -14.07
C CYS A 31 -44.39 -50.44 -13.28
N ALA A 32 -43.58 -51.36 -13.79
CA ALA A 32 -42.23 -51.59 -13.26
C ALA A 32 -41.30 -50.43 -13.64
N ASP A 33 -40.22 -50.27 -12.88
CA ASP A 33 -39.21 -49.21 -13.11
C ASP A 33 -38.73 -49.16 -14.58
N ALA A 34 -38.41 -50.32 -15.16
CA ALA A 34 -37.98 -50.44 -16.56
C ALA A 34 -39.01 -50.00 -17.62
N GLN A 35 -40.28 -49.84 -17.25
CA GLN A 35 -41.35 -49.41 -18.16
C GLN A 35 -41.75 -47.95 -17.94
N ARG A 36 -41.22 -47.32 -16.89
CA ARG A 36 -41.46 -45.93 -16.56
C ARG A 36 -40.46 -45.04 -17.28
N ASP A 37 -40.87 -43.79 -17.44
CA ASP A 37 -40.11 -42.68 -17.99
C ASP A 37 -40.31 -41.56 -16.96
N ASP A 38 -39.33 -41.40 -16.07
CA ASP A 38 -39.46 -40.57 -14.87
C ASP A 38 -39.21 -39.09 -15.11
N ASP A 39 -38.40 -38.74 -16.10
CA ASP A 39 -38.11 -37.37 -16.52
C ASP A 39 -38.97 -36.90 -17.71
N SER A 40 -39.77 -37.81 -18.28
CA SER A 40 -40.72 -37.57 -19.37
C SER A 40 -40.04 -37.13 -20.68
N ASP A 41 -38.84 -37.64 -20.94
CA ASP A 41 -38.05 -37.36 -22.14
C ASP A 41 -38.38 -38.33 -23.31
N ALA A 42 -39.32 -39.25 -23.09
CA ALA A 42 -39.78 -40.32 -23.98
C ALA A 42 -38.85 -41.53 -24.10
N ILE A 43 -37.85 -41.67 -23.22
CA ILE A 43 -36.96 -42.80 -23.09
C ILE A 43 -37.24 -43.48 -21.73
N ASN A 44 -37.47 -44.79 -21.74
CA ASN A 44 -37.76 -45.50 -20.49
C ASN A 44 -36.49 -45.64 -19.63
N ASN A 45 -36.67 -45.69 -18.30
CA ASN A 45 -35.61 -45.80 -17.30
C ASN A 45 -34.63 -46.97 -17.54
N ASP A 46 -35.02 -48.04 -18.25
CA ASP A 46 -34.13 -49.20 -18.51
C ASP A 46 -33.07 -48.95 -19.59
N VAL A 47 -33.32 -47.98 -20.47
CA VAL A 47 -32.43 -47.60 -21.57
C VAL A 47 -31.95 -46.15 -21.47
N ASP A 48 -32.53 -45.38 -20.56
CA ASP A 48 -32.12 -44.02 -20.25
C ASP A 48 -30.83 -43.99 -19.42
N GLN A 49 -29.84 -43.25 -19.92
CA GLN A 49 -28.56 -43.00 -19.24
C GLN A 49 -28.53 -41.66 -18.51
N CYS A 50 -29.54 -40.82 -18.73
CA CYS A 50 -29.66 -39.47 -18.22
C CYS A 50 -31.02 -39.27 -17.56
N PRO A 51 -31.26 -39.86 -16.36
CA PRO A 51 -32.58 -39.99 -15.71
C PRO A 51 -33.23 -38.67 -15.22
N ASP A 52 -32.61 -37.53 -15.51
CA ASP A 52 -33.03 -36.20 -15.06
C ASP A 52 -33.00 -35.20 -16.23
N THR A 53 -33.29 -35.65 -17.45
CA THR A 53 -33.31 -34.80 -18.64
C THR A 53 -34.52 -33.88 -18.64
N GLU A 54 -34.29 -32.59 -18.88
CA GLU A 54 -35.38 -31.62 -18.85
C GLU A 54 -36.42 -31.90 -19.96
N ILE A 55 -37.69 -31.94 -19.57
CA ILE A 55 -38.80 -32.22 -20.48
C ILE A 55 -38.81 -31.25 -21.68
N GLY A 56 -38.86 -31.82 -22.89
CA GLY A 56 -38.88 -31.05 -24.14
C GLY A 56 -37.50 -30.76 -24.75
N MET A 57 -36.42 -31.20 -24.10
CA MET A 57 -35.10 -31.25 -24.72
C MET A 57 -35.05 -32.32 -25.83
N ILE A 58 -34.20 -32.09 -26.83
CA ILE A 58 -33.95 -33.10 -27.87
C ILE A 58 -32.91 -34.06 -27.34
N THR A 59 -33.32 -35.30 -27.08
CA THR A 59 -32.46 -36.36 -26.55
C THR A 59 -31.97 -37.30 -27.65
N ASN A 60 -30.86 -37.98 -27.38
CA ASN A 60 -30.33 -39.02 -28.25
C ASN A 60 -31.03 -40.37 -27.99
N SER A 61 -30.52 -41.47 -28.55
CA SER A 61 -31.15 -42.79 -28.39
C SER A 61 -31.06 -43.39 -26.99
N VAL A 62 -30.38 -42.72 -26.05
CA VAL A 62 -30.17 -43.18 -24.66
C VAL A 62 -30.67 -42.14 -23.64
N GLY A 63 -31.56 -41.24 -24.04
CA GLY A 63 -32.20 -40.26 -23.15
C GLY A 63 -31.37 -39.01 -22.83
N CYS A 64 -30.10 -38.97 -23.22
CA CYS A 64 -29.26 -37.81 -22.94
C CYS A 64 -29.47 -36.67 -23.94
N ALA A 65 -29.75 -35.46 -23.44
CA ALA A 65 -29.66 -34.24 -24.24
C ALA A 65 -28.20 -33.86 -24.51
N ASN A 66 -27.94 -33.12 -25.61
CA ASN A 66 -26.57 -32.67 -25.94
C ASN A 66 -25.87 -31.92 -24.80
N VAL A 67 -26.63 -31.24 -23.95
CA VAL A 67 -26.07 -30.48 -22.83
C VAL A 67 -25.59 -31.39 -21.69
N GLN A 68 -26.14 -32.60 -21.55
CA GLN A 68 -25.72 -33.58 -20.53
C GLN A 68 -24.60 -34.52 -21.03
N LEU A 69 -24.17 -34.35 -22.28
CA LEU A 69 -23.04 -35.10 -22.82
C LEU A 69 -21.73 -34.45 -22.37
N ASP A 70 -20.67 -35.25 -22.38
CA ASP A 70 -19.29 -34.82 -22.16
C ASP A 70 -18.55 -34.99 -23.50
N ASP A 71 -18.38 -33.89 -24.23
CA ASP A 71 -17.92 -33.91 -25.62
C ASP A 71 -16.41 -34.20 -25.73
N ASP A 72 -15.60 -33.75 -24.77
CA ASP A 72 -14.15 -33.91 -24.77
C ASP A 72 -13.64 -35.03 -23.84
N ASN A 73 -14.55 -35.64 -23.07
CA ASN A 73 -14.34 -36.76 -22.16
C ASN A 73 -13.45 -36.41 -20.96
N ASP A 74 -13.58 -35.19 -20.44
CA ASP A 74 -12.86 -34.71 -19.25
C ASP A 74 -13.59 -34.97 -17.93
N MET A 75 -14.75 -35.66 -18.00
CA MET A 75 -15.67 -36.01 -16.91
C MET A 75 -16.58 -34.88 -16.44
N ILE A 76 -16.60 -33.73 -17.11
CA ILE A 76 -17.52 -32.63 -16.87
C ILE A 76 -18.48 -32.54 -18.06
N ASP A 77 -19.79 -32.52 -17.78
CA ASP A 77 -20.77 -32.43 -18.86
C ASP A 77 -20.89 -30.99 -19.39
N ASN A 78 -21.37 -30.86 -20.63
CA ASN A 78 -21.48 -29.61 -21.38
C ASN A 78 -22.35 -28.53 -20.68
N THR A 79 -23.16 -28.85 -19.66
CA THR A 79 -23.89 -27.81 -18.90
C THR A 79 -22.97 -27.03 -17.96
N VAL A 80 -21.90 -27.66 -17.48
CA VAL A 80 -20.97 -27.11 -16.48
C VAL A 80 -19.61 -26.79 -17.10
N ASP A 81 -19.25 -27.49 -18.17
CA ASP A 81 -17.97 -27.35 -18.84
C ASP A 81 -17.82 -25.98 -19.55
N LEU A 82 -16.87 -25.18 -19.07
CA LEU A 82 -16.46 -23.90 -19.65
C LEU A 82 -15.36 -24.06 -20.70
N CYS A 83 -14.71 -25.23 -20.72
CA CYS A 83 -13.54 -25.57 -21.51
C CYS A 83 -13.81 -26.78 -22.41
N PRO A 84 -14.62 -26.64 -23.49
CA PRO A 84 -15.17 -27.73 -24.31
C PRO A 84 -14.17 -28.54 -25.15
N ALA A 85 -12.87 -28.38 -24.89
CA ALA A 85 -11.79 -29.01 -25.63
C ALA A 85 -10.55 -29.20 -24.74
N THR A 86 -10.75 -29.75 -23.55
CA THR A 86 -9.71 -30.11 -22.60
C THR A 86 -8.75 -31.16 -23.19
N PRO A 87 -7.42 -30.93 -23.11
CA PRO A 87 -6.44 -31.91 -23.57
C PRO A 87 -6.57 -33.25 -22.83
N VAL A 88 -6.69 -34.34 -23.60
CA VAL A 88 -6.85 -35.71 -23.09
C VAL A 88 -5.79 -36.05 -22.03
N GLY A 89 -6.26 -36.53 -20.88
CA GLY A 89 -5.43 -37.01 -19.77
C GLY A 89 -4.93 -35.92 -18.83
N GLN A 90 -5.35 -34.67 -19.00
CA GLN A 90 -5.17 -33.64 -17.99
C GLN A 90 -6.25 -33.72 -16.92
N GLN A 91 -5.90 -33.28 -15.72
CA GLN A 91 -6.85 -33.09 -14.65
C GLN A 91 -7.54 -31.73 -14.83
N VAL A 92 -8.86 -31.73 -14.71
CA VAL A 92 -9.69 -30.52 -14.79
C VAL A 92 -10.17 -30.08 -13.41
N ASP A 93 -10.53 -28.82 -13.31
CA ASP A 93 -11.23 -28.25 -12.17
C ASP A 93 -12.75 -28.55 -12.23
N SER A 94 -13.54 -27.90 -11.38
CA SER A 94 -14.99 -28.13 -11.30
C SER A 94 -15.78 -27.61 -12.50
N VAL A 95 -15.15 -26.86 -13.41
CA VAL A 95 -15.78 -26.29 -14.61
C VAL A 95 -15.17 -26.84 -15.89
N GLY A 96 -14.48 -27.99 -15.84
CA GLY A 96 -13.91 -28.65 -17.01
C GLY A 96 -12.61 -28.03 -17.50
N CYS A 97 -12.02 -27.05 -16.79
CA CYS A 97 -10.80 -26.42 -17.27
C CYS A 97 -9.56 -27.07 -16.66
N ALA A 98 -8.61 -27.48 -17.52
CA ALA A 98 -7.28 -27.90 -17.06
C ALA A 98 -6.36 -26.70 -16.83
N GLU A 99 -5.34 -26.84 -15.98
CA GLU A 99 -4.33 -25.80 -15.71
C GLU A 99 -3.67 -25.25 -16.99
N SER A 100 -3.56 -26.07 -18.03
CA SER A 100 -2.95 -25.65 -19.30
C SER A 100 -3.85 -24.77 -20.19
N GLN A 101 -5.12 -24.62 -19.84
CA GLN A 101 -6.11 -23.77 -20.50
C GLN A 101 -6.45 -22.51 -19.70
N LEU A 102 -6.15 -22.49 -18.40
CA LEU A 102 -6.46 -21.35 -17.54
C LEU A 102 -5.64 -20.10 -17.93
N ASP A 103 -6.34 -18.98 -17.85
CA ASP A 103 -5.90 -17.61 -18.08
C ASP A 103 -6.59 -16.77 -16.99
N GLN A 104 -5.81 -16.27 -16.04
CA GLN A 104 -6.32 -15.73 -14.77
C GLN A 104 -6.81 -14.29 -14.90
N ASP A 105 -6.08 -13.49 -15.67
CA ASP A 105 -6.34 -12.08 -15.92
C ASP A 105 -6.98 -11.83 -17.29
N ASN A 106 -7.15 -12.88 -18.10
CA ASN A 106 -7.77 -12.86 -19.43
C ASN A 106 -7.01 -11.96 -20.42
N ASP A 107 -5.70 -11.85 -20.27
CA ASP A 107 -4.83 -11.05 -21.14
C ASP A 107 -4.47 -11.79 -22.47
N SER A 108 -4.98 -13.02 -22.63
CA SER A 108 -4.74 -13.96 -23.75
C SER A 108 -3.47 -14.83 -23.61
N ILE A 109 -2.66 -14.62 -22.59
CA ILE A 109 -1.51 -15.45 -22.24
C ILE A 109 -1.91 -16.37 -21.09
N ARG A 110 -1.80 -17.67 -21.32
CA ARG A 110 -2.20 -18.66 -20.32
C ARG A 110 -1.23 -18.66 -19.14
N ASN A 111 -1.76 -18.93 -17.93
CA ASN A 111 -1.03 -18.90 -16.66
C ASN A 111 0.35 -19.57 -16.68
N HIS A 112 0.49 -20.73 -17.36
CA HIS A 112 1.76 -21.46 -17.41
C HIS A 112 2.85 -20.81 -18.28
N LYS A 113 2.52 -19.76 -19.02
CA LYS A 113 3.43 -18.98 -19.88
C LYS A 113 3.42 -17.49 -19.55
N ASP A 114 2.55 -17.09 -18.64
CA ASP A 114 2.36 -15.73 -18.25
C ASP A 114 3.30 -15.37 -17.09
N LEU A 115 4.13 -14.36 -17.31
CA LEU A 115 5.05 -13.81 -16.33
C LEU A 115 4.36 -12.74 -15.45
N CYS A 116 3.26 -12.17 -15.92
CA CYS A 116 2.50 -11.09 -15.31
C CYS A 116 1.02 -11.48 -15.12
N PRO A 117 0.70 -12.33 -14.12
CA PRO A 117 -0.62 -12.97 -13.93
C PRO A 117 -1.75 -12.05 -13.45
N ASP A 118 -1.54 -10.75 -13.50
CA ASP A 118 -2.44 -9.69 -13.01
C ASP A 118 -2.56 -8.52 -13.99
N THR A 119 -2.26 -8.77 -15.26
CA THR A 119 -2.33 -7.77 -16.31
C THR A 119 -3.78 -7.45 -16.68
N ASP A 120 -4.15 -6.19 -16.54
CA ASP A 120 -5.48 -5.72 -16.92
C ASP A 120 -5.78 -5.95 -18.42
N GLU A 121 -6.89 -6.65 -18.69
CA GLU A 121 -7.37 -7.05 -20.03
C GLU A 121 -7.50 -5.90 -21.06
N SER A 122 -7.55 -4.63 -20.60
CA SER A 122 -7.67 -3.47 -21.48
C SER A 122 -6.34 -2.97 -22.05
N HIS A 123 -5.23 -3.49 -21.53
CA HIS A 123 -3.89 -3.09 -21.94
C HIS A 123 -3.31 -4.03 -23.01
N SER A 124 -2.41 -3.49 -23.83
CA SER A 124 -1.65 -4.32 -24.75
C SER A 124 -0.53 -5.03 -23.99
N ILE A 125 -0.45 -6.34 -24.18
CA ILE A 125 0.57 -7.21 -23.59
C ILE A 125 1.62 -7.62 -24.62
N ASP A 126 2.80 -7.98 -24.12
CA ASP A 126 3.90 -8.53 -24.90
C ASP A 126 3.77 -10.07 -25.07
N LEU A 127 4.87 -10.77 -25.36
CA LEU A 127 4.82 -12.23 -25.53
C LEU A 127 4.84 -13.02 -24.21
N ASP A 128 5.19 -12.35 -23.12
CA ASP A 128 5.33 -12.91 -21.79
C ASP A 128 4.12 -12.56 -20.90
N GLY A 129 3.08 -11.92 -21.46
CA GLY A 129 1.85 -11.53 -20.74
C GLY A 129 1.98 -10.20 -20.00
N CYS A 130 3.08 -9.48 -20.19
CA CYS A 130 3.33 -8.23 -19.46
C CYS A 130 2.92 -7.02 -20.29
N SER A 131 2.23 -6.09 -19.67
CA SER A 131 1.96 -4.77 -20.24
C SER A 131 3.11 -3.80 -20.00
N GLU A 132 3.17 -2.71 -20.77
CA GLU A 132 4.20 -1.65 -20.65
C GLU A 132 4.36 -1.11 -19.22
N TYR A 133 3.28 -1.09 -18.43
CA TYR A 133 3.29 -0.55 -17.07
C TYR A 133 3.82 -1.54 -16.01
N GLN A 134 3.82 -2.84 -16.30
CA GLN A 134 4.39 -3.87 -15.42
C GLN A 134 5.87 -4.14 -15.69
N LEU A 135 6.39 -3.69 -16.82
CA LEU A 135 7.80 -3.84 -17.20
C LEU A 135 8.69 -2.90 -16.38
N ASP A 136 9.98 -3.22 -16.37
CA ASP A 136 11.08 -2.45 -15.79
C ASP A 136 12.14 -2.35 -16.90
N ASP A 137 12.16 -1.20 -17.59
CA ASP A 137 12.90 -1.02 -18.84
C ASP A 137 14.42 -0.83 -18.64
N ASP A 138 14.85 -0.32 -17.48
CA ASP A 138 16.25 -0.08 -17.16
C ASP A 138 16.84 -1.03 -16.09
N GLU A 139 16.00 -1.95 -15.62
CA GLU A 139 16.31 -3.03 -14.69
C GLU A 139 16.79 -2.51 -13.32
N ASP A 140 16.33 -1.33 -12.89
CA ASP A 140 16.69 -0.73 -11.61
C ASP A 140 15.88 -1.27 -10.41
N GLY A 141 14.82 -2.03 -10.70
CA GLY A 141 13.94 -2.67 -9.72
C GLY A 141 12.61 -1.94 -9.49
N VAL A 142 12.38 -0.81 -10.14
CA VAL A 142 11.12 -0.05 -10.12
C VAL A 142 10.41 -0.25 -11.46
N LYS A 143 9.11 -0.54 -11.42
CA LYS A 143 8.32 -0.74 -12.64
C LYS A 143 8.07 0.60 -13.33
N ASN A 144 7.97 0.59 -14.66
CA ASN A 144 7.72 1.75 -15.51
C ASN A 144 6.54 2.64 -15.05
N ILE A 145 5.53 2.09 -14.36
CA ILE A 145 4.40 2.87 -13.83
C ILE A 145 4.75 3.72 -12.61
N ASP A 146 5.69 3.25 -11.81
CA ASP A 146 6.15 3.86 -10.56
C ASP A 146 7.54 4.52 -10.73
N ASP A 147 8.13 4.41 -11.92
CA ASP A 147 9.46 4.93 -12.25
C ASP A 147 9.38 6.30 -12.96
N ASP A 148 9.78 7.35 -12.24
CA ASP A 148 9.90 8.72 -12.75
C ASP A 148 11.20 8.92 -13.56
N CYS A 149 12.15 8.00 -13.45
CA CYS A 149 13.49 8.03 -14.00
C CYS A 149 13.80 6.80 -14.89
N PRO A 150 13.21 6.69 -16.10
CA PRO A 150 13.20 5.47 -16.95
C PRO A 150 14.54 5.03 -17.56
N ARG A 151 15.67 5.61 -17.11
CA ARG A 151 17.03 5.33 -17.60
C ARG A 151 18.05 5.41 -16.47
N THR A 152 17.66 5.05 -15.27
CA THR A 152 18.53 4.92 -14.13
C THR A 152 19.55 3.80 -14.35
N PRO A 153 20.83 4.01 -14.02
CA PRO A 153 21.83 2.96 -14.18
C PRO A 153 21.51 1.77 -13.28
N THR A 154 21.43 0.57 -13.86
CA THR A 154 21.16 -0.77 -13.25
C THR A 154 22.05 -1.17 -12.05
N SER A 155 22.98 -0.32 -11.60
CA SER A 155 23.84 -0.55 -10.42
C SER A 155 23.83 0.61 -9.43
N SER A 156 23.00 1.61 -9.66
CA SER A 156 22.76 2.69 -8.72
C SER A 156 21.80 2.22 -7.63
N ILE A 157 21.86 2.87 -6.47
CA ILE A 157 20.84 2.70 -5.44
C ILE A 157 19.76 3.70 -5.77
N VAL A 158 18.55 3.21 -6.02
CA VAL A 158 17.39 4.00 -6.42
C VAL A 158 16.42 4.15 -5.26
N PHE A 159 15.63 5.22 -5.29
CA PHE A 159 14.51 5.42 -4.37
C PHE A 159 13.23 4.77 -4.93
N ASP A 160 12.12 4.96 -4.22
CA ASP A 160 10.82 4.37 -4.58
C ASP A 160 10.28 4.87 -5.94
N ASP A 161 10.80 5.98 -6.44
CA ASP A 161 10.46 6.62 -7.73
C ASP A 161 11.39 6.21 -8.87
N GLY A 162 12.27 5.22 -8.67
CA GLY A 162 13.25 4.78 -9.67
C GLY A 162 14.41 5.77 -9.89
N CYS A 163 14.45 6.89 -9.18
CA CYS A 163 15.52 7.86 -9.35
C CYS A 163 16.73 7.55 -8.45
N ALA A 164 17.94 7.65 -9.02
CA ALA A 164 19.17 7.67 -8.24
C ALA A 164 19.50 9.11 -7.77
N LEU A 165 20.28 9.25 -6.70
CA LEU A 165 20.76 10.57 -6.21
C LEU A 165 21.41 11.44 -7.30
N SER A 166 22.09 10.82 -8.28
CA SER A 166 22.72 11.56 -9.38
C SER A 166 21.73 12.10 -10.43
N GLN A 167 20.47 11.67 -10.39
CA GLN A 167 19.39 12.10 -11.29
C GLN A 167 18.42 13.05 -10.61
N MET A 168 18.40 13.09 -9.28
CA MET A 168 17.56 14.02 -8.52
C MET A 168 18.20 15.39 -8.40
N ASP A 169 17.37 16.42 -8.43
CA ASP A 169 17.70 17.83 -8.19
C ASP A 169 16.50 18.41 -7.42
N SER A 170 16.54 18.18 -6.11
CA SER A 170 15.40 18.34 -5.21
C SER A 170 14.94 19.81 -5.06
N ASP A 171 15.84 20.77 -5.25
CA ASP A 171 15.55 22.21 -5.18
C ASP A 171 15.65 22.95 -6.52
N GLN A 172 16.01 22.24 -7.59
CA GLN A 172 16.01 22.69 -9.00
C GLN A 172 17.04 23.77 -9.29
N ASP A 173 18.20 23.68 -8.67
CA ASP A 173 19.27 24.64 -8.81
C ASP A 173 20.35 24.25 -9.85
N ASN A 174 20.17 23.09 -10.48
CA ASN A 174 21.02 22.45 -11.50
C ASN A 174 22.27 21.72 -10.96
N VAL A 175 22.40 21.55 -9.65
CA VAL A 175 23.30 20.56 -9.04
C VAL A 175 22.45 19.36 -8.63
N ASN A 176 22.96 18.14 -8.87
CA ASN A 176 22.21 16.94 -8.48
C ASN A 176 22.43 16.64 -7.00
N ASP A 177 21.46 16.00 -6.36
CA ASP A 177 21.48 15.68 -4.92
C ASP A 177 22.69 14.82 -4.49
N ALA A 178 23.39 14.15 -5.43
CA ALA A 178 24.63 13.42 -5.12
C ALA A 178 25.88 14.31 -5.04
N GLU A 179 25.84 15.49 -5.68
CA GLU A 179 26.94 16.47 -5.73
C GLU A 179 26.61 17.76 -4.96
N ASP A 180 25.40 17.88 -4.44
CA ASP A 180 24.92 19.02 -3.66
C ASP A 180 25.02 18.76 -2.15
N ASP A 181 25.80 19.59 -1.46
CA ASP A 181 25.92 19.53 0.00
C ASP A 181 24.66 20.06 0.72
N PHE A 182 23.81 20.84 0.03
CA PHE A 182 22.53 21.37 0.51
C PHE A 182 21.36 21.07 -0.46
N PRO A 183 20.94 19.79 -0.64
CA PRO A 183 19.96 19.39 -1.65
C PRO A 183 18.55 20.02 -1.59
N LEU A 184 18.27 20.89 -0.62
CA LEU A 184 16.97 21.52 -0.41
C LEU A 184 17.04 23.06 -0.39
N ASP A 185 18.23 23.65 -0.54
CA ASP A 185 18.41 25.11 -0.61
C ASP A 185 19.00 25.54 -1.95
N PRO A 186 18.17 26.07 -2.88
CA PRO A 186 18.59 26.34 -4.26
C PRO A 186 19.52 27.55 -4.41
N ASN A 187 20.01 28.09 -3.29
CA ASN A 187 20.94 29.22 -3.26
C ASN A 187 22.36 28.81 -2.85
N GLU A 188 22.56 27.58 -2.36
CA GLU A 188 23.83 27.12 -1.80
C GLU A 188 24.06 25.66 -2.21
N THR A 189 25.26 25.32 -2.70
CA THR A 189 25.54 23.96 -3.19
C THR A 189 26.84 23.36 -2.68
N THR A 190 27.64 24.13 -1.95
CA THR A 190 29.01 23.76 -1.60
C THR A 190 29.26 24.00 -0.11
N ASP A 191 29.72 22.96 0.56
CA ASP A 191 30.28 22.92 1.91
C ASP A 191 31.65 22.23 1.85
N SER A 192 32.69 23.04 1.63
CA SER A 192 34.04 22.55 1.34
C SER A 192 34.67 21.77 2.50
N ASP A 193 34.23 21.99 3.73
CA ASP A 193 34.76 21.32 4.93
C ASP A 193 33.78 20.39 5.65
N GLY A 194 32.51 20.40 5.26
CA GLY A 194 31.48 19.50 5.76
C GLY A 194 30.99 19.86 7.17
N ASP A 195 31.11 21.12 7.59
CA ASP A 195 30.65 21.58 8.90
C ASP A 195 29.14 21.90 8.96
N GLY A 196 28.46 21.86 7.81
CA GLY A 196 27.04 22.11 7.62
C GLY A 196 26.69 23.57 7.37
N ILE A 197 27.67 24.45 7.12
CA ILE A 197 27.48 25.85 6.76
C ILE A 197 28.05 26.07 5.36
N SER A 198 27.27 26.70 4.49
CA SER A 198 27.72 26.88 3.11
C SER A 198 28.95 27.79 2.99
N ASP A 199 29.78 27.54 1.98
CA ASP A 199 30.98 28.34 1.68
C ASP A 199 30.68 29.84 1.54
N THR A 200 29.46 30.21 1.14
CA THR A 200 29.01 31.61 1.01
C THR A 200 28.87 32.29 2.37
N TYR A 201 28.48 31.54 3.39
CA TYR A 201 28.24 32.02 4.75
C TYR A 201 29.36 31.69 5.74
N ASP A 202 30.27 30.80 5.36
CA ASP A 202 31.41 30.43 6.17
C ASP A 202 32.59 31.43 6.02
N TYR A 203 33.12 31.90 7.16
CA TYR A 203 34.33 32.71 7.20
C TYR A 203 35.62 31.90 7.02
N TYR A 204 35.61 30.60 7.31
CA TYR A 204 36.72 29.68 7.09
C TYR A 204 36.29 28.39 6.32
N PRO A 205 35.93 28.48 5.02
CA PRO A 205 35.39 27.36 4.22
C PRO A 205 36.23 26.08 4.13
N ASP A 206 37.45 26.06 4.66
CA ASP A 206 38.35 24.90 4.63
C ASP A 206 38.65 24.35 6.06
N ASP A 207 38.03 24.91 7.12
CA ASP A 207 38.28 24.56 8.54
C ASP A 207 36.97 24.20 9.27
N PRO A 208 36.65 22.89 9.39
CA PRO A 208 35.36 22.43 9.88
C PRO A 208 35.16 22.64 11.39
N THR A 209 36.12 23.31 12.03
CA THR A 209 36.05 23.66 13.45
C THR A 209 35.68 25.12 13.70
N LYS A 210 35.56 25.93 12.64
CA LYS A 210 35.36 27.39 12.77
C LYS A 210 34.56 27.96 11.62
N SER A 211 33.41 28.53 11.92
CA SER A 211 32.62 29.23 10.90
C SER A 211 32.38 30.72 11.21
N GLU A 212 32.63 31.15 12.45
CA GLU A 212 32.50 32.54 12.89
C GLU A 212 33.84 33.28 12.98
N GLN A 213 33.84 34.58 12.64
CA GLN A 213 35.02 35.44 12.79
C GLN A 213 35.39 35.61 14.28
N GLU A 214 36.64 35.30 14.64
CA GLU A 214 37.14 35.57 16.00
C GLU A 214 37.03 37.07 16.32
N ALA A 215 36.29 37.38 17.40
CA ALA A 215 36.13 38.76 17.85
C ALA A 215 37.49 39.37 18.17
N SER A 216 37.94 40.33 17.34
CA SER A 216 39.15 41.08 17.63
C SER A 216 38.98 41.82 18.96
N ASP A 217 39.79 41.49 19.96
CA ASP A 217 39.84 42.09 21.31
C ASP A 217 40.40 43.54 21.29
N GLY A 218 39.91 44.37 20.35
CA GLY A 218 40.35 45.75 20.14
C GLY A 218 39.55 46.79 20.93
N GLY A 219 38.39 46.42 21.49
CA GLY A 219 37.44 47.36 22.12
C GLY A 219 37.69 47.64 23.60
N ALA A 220 38.27 46.68 24.33
CA ALA A 220 38.40 46.77 25.78
C ALA A 220 39.28 47.96 26.20
N GLY A 221 40.38 48.22 25.48
CA GLY A 221 41.29 49.32 25.81
C GLY A 221 40.64 50.71 25.75
N LEU A 222 39.74 50.93 24.78
CA LEU A 222 39.07 52.21 24.59
C LEU A 222 37.94 52.40 25.62
N VAL A 223 37.22 51.32 25.97
CA VAL A 223 36.23 51.32 27.05
C VAL A 223 36.88 51.60 28.40
N TYR A 224 38.00 50.93 28.73
CA TYR A 224 38.75 51.21 29.96
C TYR A 224 39.30 52.64 30.00
N ALA A 225 39.76 53.18 28.87
CA ALA A 225 40.20 54.57 28.78
C ALA A 225 39.06 55.55 29.05
N ILE A 226 37.87 55.33 28.47
CA ILE A 226 36.70 56.19 28.68
C ILE A 226 36.22 56.09 30.14
N VAL A 227 36.13 54.89 30.71
CA VAL A 227 35.71 54.69 32.11
C VAL A 227 36.70 55.34 33.08
N ALA A 228 38.00 55.22 32.84
CA ALA A 228 39.02 55.89 33.65
C ALA A 228 38.89 57.42 33.58
N LEU A 229 38.64 57.97 32.39
CA LEU A 229 38.50 59.41 32.19
C LEU A 229 37.21 59.94 32.87
N LEU A 230 36.10 59.21 32.74
CA LEU A 230 34.84 59.53 33.42
C LEU A 230 34.96 59.42 34.95
N ALA A 231 35.68 58.43 35.47
CA ALA A 231 35.93 58.31 36.91
C ALA A 231 36.77 59.48 37.46
N VAL A 232 37.81 59.91 36.74
CA VAL A 232 38.63 61.07 37.13
C VAL A 232 37.81 62.36 37.08
N CYS A 233 37.02 62.56 36.02
CA CYS A 233 36.14 63.72 35.88
C CYS A 233 35.04 63.74 36.95
N GLY A 234 34.44 62.58 37.25
CA GLY A 234 33.43 62.42 38.30
C GLY A 234 33.99 62.72 39.68
N LEU A 235 35.19 62.21 40.01
CA LEU A 235 35.87 62.51 41.27
C LEU A 235 36.25 63.99 41.39
N ALA A 236 36.71 64.62 40.30
CA ALA A 236 37.02 66.05 40.27
C ALA A 236 35.76 66.91 40.48
N ALA A 237 34.64 66.57 39.84
CA ALA A 237 33.37 67.26 40.01
C ALA A 237 32.82 67.12 41.44
N LEU A 238 32.93 65.92 42.04
CA LEU A 238 32.45 65.67 43.40
C LEU A 238 33.26 66.43 44.46
N LEU A 239 34.57 66.61 44.25
CA LEU A 239 35.42 67.45 45.10
C LEU A 239 35.10 68.96 44.98
N ILE A 240 34.62 69.42 43.82
CA ILE A 240 34.21 70.82 43.61
C ILE A 240 32.83 71.10 44.23
N VAL A 241 31.87 70.16 44.11
CA VAL A 241 30.50 70.33 44.63
C VAL A 241 30.44 70.27 46.16
N ARG A 242 31.38 69.59 46.83
CA ARG A 242 31.39 69.49 48.30
C ARG A 242 31.78 70.78 49.04
N LYS A 243 32.16 71.85 48.33
CA LYS A 243 32.65 73.12 48.93
C LYS A 243 31.67 74.29 48.85
N ASN A 244 30.54 74.17 48.14
CA ASN A 244 29.55 75.25 48.02
C ASN A 244 28.12 74.70 48.14
N GLN A 245 27.62 74.55 49.37
CA GLN A 245 26.20 74.34 49.63
C GLN A 245 25.49 75.68 49.87
N GLN A 246 24.67 76.11 48.92
CA GLN A 246 23.41 76.82 49.18
C GLN A 246 22.37 76.40 48.15
N LEU A 247 21.24 75.88 48.62
CA LEU A 247 20.04 75.65 47.81
C LEU A 247 19.45 76.99 47.36
N PRO A 248 18.91 77.04 46.13
CA PRO A 248 17.53 77.51 46.01
C PRO A 248 16.67 76.69 45.04
N THR A 249 15.38 76.85 45.30
CA THR A 249 14.17 76.27 44.74
C THR A 249 13.72 76.93 43.43
N GLU A 250 12.96 76.18 42.60
CA GLU A 250 12.06 76.62 41.50
C GLU A 250 12.78 77.19 40.25
N SER A 251 12.42 76.91 39.00
CA SER A 251 11.33 76.18 38.33
C SER A 251 11.77 76.00 36.86
N SER A 252 11.71 74.78 36.31
CA SER A 252 12.16 74.46 34.94
C SER A 252 10.95 74.32 34.00
N PRO A 253 10.90 75.03 32.86
CA PRO A 253 9.75 75.05 31.94
C PRO A 253 9.77 73.90 30.91
N PHE A 254 10.31 72.74 31.27
CA PHE A 254 10.37 71.55 30.39
C PHE A 254 9.67 70.32 30.98
N ALA A 255 8.61 70.55 31.76
CA ALA A 255 7.63 69.52 32.05
C ALA A 255 6.61 69.43 30.90
N GLU A 256 7.04 68.91 29.75
CA GLU A 256 6.17 68.25 28.76
C GLU A 256 7.04 67.68 27.63
N GLN A 257 7.23 66.36 27.63
CA GLN A 257 7.45 65.56 26.42
C GLN A 257 7.35 64.07 26.81
N ASN A 258 6.13 63.60 27.00
CA ASN A 258 5.81 62.18 26.86
C ASN A 258 4.82 62.06 25.69
N TYR A 259 5.38 62.04 24.48
CA TYR A 259 4.70 61.51 23.32
C TYR A 259 5.71 60.70 22.51
N LEU A 260 5.32 59.44 22.28
CA LEU A 260 5.81 58.49 21.28
C LEU A 260 7.13 57.81 21.60
N ASP A 261 7.03 56.68 22.30
CA ASP A 261 7.57 55.40 21.82
C ASP A 261 6.77 54.26 22.47
N ALA A 262 5.53 54.09 22.01
CA ALA A 262 4.67 52.95 22.31
C ALA A 262 4.45 52.08 21.05
N SER A 263 5.40 52.13 20.11
CA SER A 263 5.35 51.37 18.85
C SER A 263 6.49 50.36 18.70
N THR A 264 7.37 50.21 19.69
CA THR A 264 8.49 49.26 19.63
C THR A 264 8.42 48.15 20.69
N GLU A 265 7.55 48.27 21.69
CA GLU A 265 7.40 47.24 22.75
C GLU A 265 6.18 46.31 22.55
N SER A 266 5.26 46.62 21.63
CA SER A 266 4.11 45.74 21.33
C SER A 266 4.40 44.57 20.40
N ASN A 267 5.64 44.44 19.89
CA ASN A 267 6.06 43.33 19.02
C ASN A 267 7.12 42.41 19.65
N MET A 268 7.49 42.61 20.91
CA MET A 268 8.52 41.83 21.62
C MET A 268 7.96 41.11 22.86
N SER A 269 6.69 40.69 22.83
CA SER A 269 6.09 39.85 23.88
C SER A 269 5.28 38.68 23.32
N PHE A 270 5.69 38.18 22.16
CA PHE A 270 5.28 36.85 21.68
C PHE A 270 6.51 35.94 21.57
N GLU A 271 7.30 35.85 22.66
CA GLU A 271 7.97 34.59 22.97
C GLU A 271 6.86 33.59 23.35
N SER A 272 6.27 32.96 22.33
CA SER A 272 5.79 31.60 22.52
C SER A 272 7.04 30.79 22.84
N SER A 273 7.26 30.51 24.12
CA SER A 273 8.06 29.36 24.52
C SER A 273 7.48 28.16 23.76
N LYS A 274 8.16 27.76 22.69
CA LYS A 274 7.86 26.56 21.92
C LYS A 274 8.28 25.39 22.82
N GLU A 275 7.48 25.12 23.84
CA GLU A 275 7.54 23.84 24.54
C GLU A 275 7.23 22.77 23.49
N LEU A 276 8.22 21.93 23.22
CA LEU A 276 8.03 20.72 22.44
C LEU A 276 6.83 19.97 23.04
N PRO A 277 5.84 19.57 22.23
CA PRO A 277 4.76 18.75 22.75
C PRO A 277 5.37 17.50 23.37
N GLU A 278 5.02 17.24 24.62
CA GLU A 278 5.34 15.99 25.30
C GLU A 278 4.84 14.86 24.40
N ILE A 279 5.76 14.05 23.85
CA ILE A 279 5.39 12.89 23.05
C ILE A 279 4.58 12.00 23.99
N GLN A 280 3.26 12.03 23.83
CA GLN A 280 2.38 11.02 24.38
C GLN A 280 2.78 9.74 23.63
N VAL A 281 3.72 8.98 24.19
CA VAL A 281 4.11 7.66 23.68
C VAL A 281 2.90 6.75 23.86
N GLN A 282 1.99 6.79 22.90
CA GLN A 282 0.89 5.86 22.83
C GLN A 282 1.45 4.54 22.31
N ASN A 283 1.09 3.45 22.99
CA ASN A 283 1.37 2.10 22.50
C ASN A 283 0.84 2.00 21.07
N GLN A 284 1.74 1.86 20.10
CA GLN A 284 1.36 1.65 18.71
C GLN A 284 1.00 0.19 18.54
N GLN A 285 -0.25 -0.08 18.16
CA GLN A 285 -0.72 -1.40 17.77
C GLN A 285 -1.04 -1.37 16.27
N TRP A 286 -0.54 -2.35 15.53
CA TRP A 286 -0.81 -2.51 14.09
C TRP A 286 -0.92 -3.99 13.74
N GLU A 287 -1.38 -4.32 12.55
CA GLU A 287 -1.47 -5.69 12.05
C GLU A 287 -0.62 -5.82 10.79
N GLU A 288 0.21 -6.85 10.74
CA GLU A 288 1.10 -7.13 9.62
C GLU A 288 1.11 -8.62 9.35
N ASN A 289 0.82 -9.03 8.11
CA ASN A 289 0.76 -10.43 7.68
C ASN A 289 -0.14 -11.34 8.57
N GLY A 290 -1.25 -10.80 9.06
CA GLY A 290 -2.21 -11.52 9.92
C GLY A 290 -1.76 -11.69 11.38
N VAL A 291 -0.67 -11.06 11.79
CA VAL A 291 -0.18 -11.03 13.17
C VAL A 291 -0.38 -9.63 13.74
N SER A 292 -1.04 -9.54 14.91
CA SER A 292 -1.19 -8.26 15.60
C SER A 292 0.09 -7.93 16.38
N TRP A 293 0.62 -6.74 16.18
CA TRP A 293 1.84 -6.22 16.80
C TRP A 293 1.53 -5.10 17.78
N SER A 294 2.36 -4.95 18.80
CA SER A 294 2.35 -3.80 19.70
C SER A 294 3.77 -3.37 20.07
N LYS A 295 4.02 -2.07 20.11
CA LYS A 295 5.29 -1.49 20.53
C LYS A 295 5.12 -0.76 21.85
N SER A 296 5.86 -1.22 22.86
CA SER A 296 5.93 -0.60 24.19
C SER A 296 6.72 0.72 24.13
N SER A 297 6.53 1.57 25.15
CA SER A 297 7.17 2.90 25.21
C SER A 297 8.70 2.88 25.31
N ASP A 298 9.27 1.74 25.67
CA ASP A 298 10.71 1.47 25.70
C ASP A 298 11.27 0.98 24.34
N GLY A 299 10.42 0.85 23.32
CA GLY A 299 10.78 0.35 21.98
C GLY A 299 10.69 -1.16 21.82
N THR A 300 10.31 -1.89 22.87
CA THR A 300 10.15 -3.36 22.83
C THR A 300 8.95 -3.74 21.97
N LEU A 301 9.19 -4.61 20.97
CA LEU A 301 8.13 -5.17 20.13
C LEU A 301 7.49 -6.40 20.80
N HIS A 302 6.18 -6.50 20.70
CA HIS A 302 5.39 -7.66 21.09
C HIS A 302 4.48 -8.09 19.95
N TYR A 303 4.28 -9.39 19.77
CA TYR A 303 3.26 -9.93 18.87
C TYR A 303 2.18 -10.66 19.67
N PHE A 304 0.95 -10.68 19.14
CA PHE A 304 -0.19 -11.34 19.76
C PHE A 304 -0.27 -12.79 19.30
N ASP A 305 -0.15 -13.73 20.24
CA ASP A 305 -0.32 -15.14 19.96
C ASP A 305 -1.79 -15.55 20.15
N THR A 306 -2.41 -16.04 19.08
CA THR A 306 -3.84 -16.40 19.04
C THR A 306 -4.14 -17.71 19.78
N GLU A 307 -3.15 -18.58 19.96
CA GLU A 307 -3.32 -19.84 20.71
C GLU A 307 -3.29 -19.62 22.23
N SER A 308 -2.40 -18.76 22.73
CA SER A 308 -2.32 -18.43 24.16
C SER A 308 -3.15 -17.21 24.58
N GLY A 309 -3.57 -16.37 23.64
CA GLY A 309 -4.30 -15.13 23.90
C GLY A 309 -3.48 -14.07 24.65
N GLN A 310 -2.15 -14.11 24.53
CA GLN A 310 -1.22 -13.22 25.23
C GLN A 310 -0.29 -12.49 24.27
N TRP A 311 0.22 -11.34 24.72
CA TRP A 311 1.26 -10.57 24.03
C TRP A 311 2.65 -11.10 24.41
N ILE A 312 3.42 -11.56 23.42
CA ILE A 312 4.76 -12.16 23.60
C ILE A 312 5.81 -11.19 23.06
N VAL A 313 6.91 -10.99 23.81
CA VAL A 313 8.03 -10.13 23.38
C VAL A 313 8.72 -10.75 22.18
N TYR A 314 8.90 -9.97 21.11
CA TYR A 314 9.68 -10.36 19.94
C TYR A 314 11.17 -10.12 20.21
N GLN A 315 11.99 -11.16 20.07
CA GLN A 315 13.45 -11.09 20.14
C GLN A 315 14.01 -11.37 18.75
N HIS A 316 14.81 -10.45 18.22
CA HIS A 316 15.56 -10.66 16.99
C HIS A 316 16.86 -11.38 17.38
N ASP A 317 16.98 -12.67 17.01
CA ASP A 317 18.23 -13.44 17.11
C ASP A 317 19.15 -13.15 15.91
#